data_AF-A0A0Q9S4G2-F1
#
_entry.id   AF-A0A0Q9S4G2-F1
#
_cell.length_a   1.000
_cell.length_b   1.000
_cell.length_c   1.000
_cell.angle_alpha   90.00
_cell.angle_beta   90.00
_cell.angle_gamma   90.00
#
_symmetry.space_group_name_H-M   'P 1'
#
loop_
_entity.id
_entity.type
_entity.pdbx_description
1 polymer ?
#
loop_
_entity_poly.entity_id
_entity_poly.type
_entity_poly.pdbx_seq_one_letter_code
_entity_poly.pdbx_strand_id
1 'polypeptide(L)'
;MTTVLHLHLSEDALQALAHAKAHGGHPAGVGRLEGHGPLSLPEALELLQLSQVVIRPVLDPWVTAPVDSYAFTGNLREAVLARVPTDCYPYGVNTTHAMDIDHTRAYDPGSHDTGGSPGQTSVENAGPMTRNHHRIKTHGQMSVRQPVPDTYVWRTTHHRYCLVDGTGTHDLDPRIGALVFSDHRDDREHAALLLTTGLDLGMEETEPDDWQLIA
;
A
#
# COMPACT_ATOMS: atom_id res chain seq x y z
N MET A 1 -1.74 26.99 7.37
CA MET A 1 -1.97 25.76 6.59
C MET A 1 -0.61 25.14 6.34
N THR A 2 -0.40 23.87 6.68
CA THR A 2 0.89 23.21 6.51
C THR A 2 0.86 22.40 5.22
N THR A 3 1.81 22.63 4.32
CA THR A 3 1.98 21.84 3.09
C THR A 3 3.14 20.88 3.29
N VAL A 4 2.94 19.60 2.95
CA VAL A 4 4.01 18.60 2.95
C VAL A 4 4.52 18.46 1.51
N LEU A 5 5.84 18.53 1.35
CA LEU A 5 6.53 18.35 0.08
C LEU A 5 7.43 17.13 0.19
N HIS A 6 7.36 16.25 -0.81
CA HIS A 6 8.23 15.09 -0.91
C HIS A 6 9.28 15.35 -1.98
N LEU A 7 10.50 15.67 -1.53
CA LEU A 7 11.67 15.88 -2.38
C LEU A 7 12.54 14.62 -2.35
N HIS A 8 12.66 13.99 -3.52
CA HIS A 8 13.53 12.83 -3.72
C HIS A 8 14.89 13.31 -4.22
N LEU A 9 15.94 12.94 -3.49
CA LEU A 9 17.33 13.25 -3.83
C LEU A 9 18.09 11.94 -4.02
N SER A 10 18.84 11.82 -5.11
CA SER A 10 19.78 10.72 -5.27
C SER A 10 21.00 10.91 -4.35
N GLU A 11 21.78 9.85 -4.17
CA GLU A 11 23.06 9.94 -3.48
C GLU A 11 23.98 11.00 -4.14
N ASP A 12 24.10 10.99 -5.47
CA ASP A 12 24.88 11.98 -6.22
C ASP A 12 24.43 13.41 -5.92
N ALA A 13 23.12 13.65 -5.83
CA ALA A 13 22.56 14.96 -5.49
C ALA A 13 22.94 15.39 -4.06
N LEU A 14 22.93 14.45 -3.11
CA LEU A 14 23.39 14.70 -1.73
C LEU A 14 24.89 14.98 -1.67
N GLN A 15 25.70 14.24 -2.42
CA GLN A 15 27.14 14.46 -2.52
C GLN A 15 27.45 15.83 -3.14
N ALA A 16 26.73 16.24 -4.17
CA ALA A 16 26.87 17.56 -4.79
C ALA A 16 26.53 18.70 -3.81
N LEU A 17 25.46 18.55 -3.02
CA LEU A 17 25.12 19.49 -1.94
C LEU A 17 26.21 19.57 -0.89
N ALA A 18 26.75 18.42 -0.46
CA ALA A 18 27.81 18.36 0.54
C ALA A 18 29.11 19.01 0.03
N HIS A 19 29.48 18.76 -1.23
CA HIS A 19 30.66 19.35 -1.85
C HIS A 19 30.54 20.87 -1.95
N ALA A 20 29.40 21.39 -2.45
CA ALA A 20 29.14 22.83 -2.54
C ALA A 20 29.18 23.51 -1.16
N LYS A 21 28.65 22.85 -0.12
CA LYS A 21 28.71 23.34 1.27
C LYS A 21 30.16 23.42 1.79
N ALA A 22 31.03 22.47 1.43
CA ALA A 22 32.40 22.40 1.92
C ALA A 22 33.38 23.31 1.17
N HIS A 23 33.22 23.45 -0.15
CA HIS A 23 34.18 24.13 -1.04
C HIS A 23 33.65 25.44 -1.63
N GLY A 24 32.40 25.80 -1.35
CA GLY A 24 31.71 26.90 -2.02
C GLY A 24 31.24 26.53 -3.43
N GLY A 25 30.42 27.40 -4.03
CA GLY A 25 29.83 27.21 -5.35
C GLY A 25 28.36 26.76 -5.31
N HIS A 26 27.78 26.61 -6.50
CA HIS A 26 26.39 26.16 -6.64
C HIS A 26 26.33 24.63 -6.77
N PRO A 27 25.45 23.95 -6.02
CA PRO A 27 25.27 22.52 -6.16
C PRO A 27 24.67 22.23 -7.55
N ALA A 28 25.38 21.43 -8.34
CA ALA A 28 24.89 20.92 -9.62
C ALA A 28 24.21 19.56 -9.39
N GLY A 29 23.03 19.36 -9.98
CA GLY A 29 22.29 18.11 -9.84
C GLY A 29 20.79 18.31 -9.97
N VAL A 30 20.05 17.21 -9.91
CA VAL A 30 18.59 17.17 -10.08
C VAL A 30 17.97 16.41 -8.91
N GLY A 31 16.93 17.00 -8.30
CA GLY A 31 15.99 16.31 -7.43
C GLY A 31 14.66 16.08 -8.14
N ARG A 32 13.75 15.33 -7.52
CA ARG A 32 12.37 15.17 -7.99
C ARG A 32 11.39 15.57 -6.90
N LEU A 33 10.50 16.50 -7.22
CA LEU A 33 9.40 16.92 -6.34
C LEU A 33 8.13 16.19 -6.77
N GLU A 34 7.50 15.48 -5.85
CA GLU A 34 6.24 14.80 -6.16
C GLU A 34 5.17 15.78 -6.65
N GLY A 35 4.42 15.36 -7.69
CA GLY A 35 3.40 16.19 -8.34
C GLY A 35 3.92 17.28 -9.29
N HIS A 36 5.21 17.61 -9.24
CA HIS A 36 5.84 18.61 -10.12
C HIS A 36 6.81 17.98 -11.13
N GLY A 37 7.60 16.99 -10.71
CA GLY A 37 8.61 16.35 -11.55
C GLY A 37 10.03 16.80 -11.21
N PRO A 38 10.98 16.73 -12.15
CA PRO A 38 12.38 17.05 -11.90
C PRO A 38 12.58 18.56 -11.65
N LEU A 39 13.56 18.87 -10.81
CA LEU A 39 14.00 20.23 -10.49
C LEU A 39 15.50 20.24 -10.23
N SER A 40 16.18 21.33 -10.58
CA SER A 40 17.58 21.51 -10.25
C SER A 40 17.78 21.68 -8.73
N LEU A 41 18.96 21.34 -8.22
CA LEU A 41 19.28 21.57 -6.81
C LEU A 41 19.18 23.04 -6.38
N PRO A 42 19.58 24.04 -7.19
CA PRO A 42 19.33 25.45 -6.87
C PRO A 42 17.84 25.78 -6.71
N GLU A 43 16.98 25.33 -7.64
CA GLU A 43 15.52 25.54 -7.54
C GLU A 43 14.95 24.87 -6.29
N ALA A 44 15.42 23.66 -5.95
CA ALA A 44 15.01 22.97 -4.74
C ALA A 44 15.37 23.75 -3.48
N LEU A 45 16.58 24.32 -3.42
CA LEU A 45 17.04 25.12 -2.29
C LEU A 45 16.27 26.44 -2.18
N GLU A 46 15.97 27.11 -3.29
CA GLU A 46 15.13 28.31 -3.31
C GLU A 46 13.74 28.02 -2.75
N LEU A 47 13.12 26.91 -3.16
CA LEU A 47 11.82 26.47 -2.63
C LEU A 47 11.85 26.27 -1.11
N LEU A 48 12.91 25.62 -0.61
CA LEU A 48 13.09 25.36 0.83
C LEU A 48 13.32 26.65 1.64
N GLN A 49 13.87 27.71 1.04
CA GLN A 49 14.06 29.01 1.70
C GLN A 49 12.74 29.78 1.90
N LEU A 50 11.68 29.45 1.15
CA LEU A 50 10.39 30.13 1.25
C LEU A 50 9.59 29.77 2.51
N SER A 51 10.02 28.76 3.27
CA SER A 51 9.25 28.23 4.39
C SER A 51 10.11 27.66 5.52
N GLN A 52 9.51 27.49 6.69
CA GLN A 52 10.16 26.76 7.78
C GLN A 52 10.14 25.26 7.46
N VAL A 53 11.32 24.71 7.15
CA VAL A 53 11.47 23.30 6.79
C VAL A 53 11.72 22.46 8.05
N VAL A 54 10.93 21.41 8.22
CA VAL A 54 11.17 20.35 9.21
C VAL A 54 11.64 19.11 8.48
N ILE A 55 12.90 18.72 8.72
CA ILE A 55 13.44 17.46 8.21
C ILE A 55 12.96 16.34 9.14
N ARG A 56 12.24 15.36 8.56
CA ARG A 56 11.81 14.16 9.29
C ARG A 56 12.90 13.08 9.20
N PRO A 57 13.16 12.32 10.28
CA PRO A 57 14.01 11.13 10.21
C PRO A 57 13.52 10.17 9.14
N VAL A 58 14.45 9.37 8.60
CA VAL A 58 14.11 8.27 7.69
C VAL A 58 13.15 7.33 8.42
N LEU A 59 11.99 7.13 7.83
CA LEU A 59 11.01 6.16 8.30
C LEU A 59 11.40 4.79 7.79
N ASP A 60 11.55 3.83 8.69
CA ASP A 60 11.59 2.41 8.32
C ASP A 60 10.15 1.87 8.31
N PRO A 61 9.58 1.58 7.12
CA PRO A 61 8.20 1.14 7.03
C PRO A 61 7.98 -0.29 7.51
N TRP A 62 9.04 -1.08 7.73
CA TRP A 62 8.95 -2.49 8.15
C TRP A 62 8.79 -2.66 9.66
N VAL A 63 9.17 -1.65 10.45
CA VAL A 63 9.09 -1.66 11.92
C VAL A 63 8.07 -0.66 12.46
N THR A 64 7.17 -0.18 11.60
CA THR A 64 6.16 0.80 12.00
C THR A 64 5.08 0.13 12.86
N ALA A 65 4.96 0.59 14.11
CA ALA A 65 3.99 0.06 15.05
C ALA A 65 2.55 0.36 14.62
N PRO A 66 1.60 -0.55 14.90
CA PRO A 66 0.20 -0.30 14.66
C PRO A 66 -0.37 0.69 15.68
N VAL A 67 -1.56 1.24 15.40
CA VAL A 67 -2.24 2.18 16.29
C VAL A 67 -3.65 1.72 16.63
N ASP A 68 -4.11 2.05 17.83
CA ASP A 68 -5.45 1.74 18.33
C ASP A 68 -6.42 2.90 18.03
N SER A 69 -6.46 3.29 16.75
CA SER A 69 -7.39 4.31 16.26
C SER A 69 -7.76 4.01 14.81
N TYR A 70 -8.93 4.45 14.37
CA TYR A 70 -9.38 4.24 12.99
C TYR A 70 -8.45 4.89 11.94
N ALA A 71 -7.90 6.07 12.22
CA ALA A 71 -7.28 6.88 11.18
C ALA A 71 -5.80 6.52 10.93
N PHE A 72 -5.44 6.28 9.67
CA PHE A 72 -4.05 6.23 9.21
C PHE A 72 -3.46 7.64 9.16
N THR A 73 -2.61 7.98 10.13
CA THR A 73 -2.00 9.32 10.26
C THR A 73 -0.50 9.26 10.51
N GLY A 74 0.18 10.39 10.33
CA GLY A 74 1.61 10.54 10.65
C GLY A 74 2.49 9.46 10.00
N ASN A 75 3.39 8.88 10.78
CA ASN A 75 4.34 7.87 10.30
C ASN A 75 3.65 6.61 9.76
N LEU A 76 2.49 6.21 10.29
CA LEU A 76 1.82 5.00 9.82
C LEU A 76 1.27 5.17 8.40
N ARG A 77 0.67 6.34 8.11
CA ARG A 77 0.23 6.68 6.74
C ARG A 77 1.40 6.63 5.76
N GLU A 78 2.52 7.21 6.15
CA GLU A 78 3.71 7.30 5.31
C GLU A 78 4.35 5.92 5.10
N ALA A 79 4.32 5.05 6.11
CA ALA A 79 4.82 3.68 6.01
C ALA A 79 4.02 2.85 4.99
N VAL A 80 2.68 2.98 5.00
CA VAL A 80 1.80 2.33 4.03
C VAL A 80 2.11 2.81 2.62
N LEU A 81 2.19 4.13 2.40
CA LEU A 81 2.48 4.70 1.08
C LEU A 81 3.91 4.38 0.60
N ALA A 82 4.86 4.21 1.51
CA ALA A 82 6.22 3.81 1.17
C ALA A 82 6.29 2.34 0.72
N ARG A 83 5.50 1.44 1.34
CA ARG A 83 5.45 0.02 0.97
C ARG A 83 4.60 -0.24 -0.28
N VAL A 84 3.49 0.49 -0.39
CA VAL A 84 2.56 0.37 -1.51
C VAL A 84 2.41 1.76 -2.15
N PRO A 85 3.33 2.14 -3.05
CA PRO A 85 3.39 3.48 -3.62
C PRO A 85 2.32 3.76 -4.70
N THR A 86 1.49 2.77 -5.00
CA THR A 86 0.48 2.81 -6.06
C THR A 86 -0.90 2.48 -5.52
N ASP A 87 -1.93 2.90 -6.24
CA ASP A 87 -3.31 2.46 -5.98
C ASP A 87 -3.39 0.93 -6.05
N CYS A 88 -3.86 0.30 -4.97
CA CYS A 88 -3.92 -1.16 -4.88
C CYS A 88 -5.12 -1.79 -5.59
N TYR A 89 -5.97 -0.98 -6.26
CA TYR A 89 -7.03 -1.47 -7.13
C TYR A 89 -6.48 -2.07 -8.43
N PRO A 90 -7.11 -3.11 -9.02
CA PRO A 90 -6.62 -3.73 -10.26
C PRO A 90 -6.45 -2.71 -11.39
N TYR A 91 -5.26 -2.70 -12.00
CA TYR A 91 -4.85 -1.76 -13.05
C TYR A 91 -4.87 -0.27 -12.62
N GLY A 92 -4.86 0.00 -11.31
CA GLY A 92 -4.70 1.35 -10.77
C GLY A 92 -3.35 1.97 -11.17
N VAL A 93 -3.38 3.20 -11.69
CA VAL A 93 -2.16 3.90 -12.16
C VAL A 93 -1.78 5.11 -11.31
N ASN A 94 -2.56 5.41 -10.26
CA ASN A 94 -2.27 6.56 -9.41
C ASN A 94 -1.09 6.23 -8.48
N THR A 95 -0.10 7.12 -8.46
CA THR A 95 1.09 7.01 -7.61
C THR A 95 1.26 8.23 -6.71
N THR A 96 0.19 9.02 -6.51
CA THR A 96 0.23 10.23 -5.68
C THR A 96 -0.10 9.91 -4.23
N HIS A 97 0.50 10.64 -3.29
CA HIS A 97 0.21 10.48 -1.85
C HIS A 97 -1.17 11.02 -1.42
N ALA A 98 -1.99 11.50 -2.36
CA ALA A 98 -3.35 11.98 -2.11
C ALA A 98 -4.39 10.85 -1.95
N MET A 99 -3.95 9.59 -1.97
CA MET A 99 -4.80 8.41 -1.82
C MET A 99 -5.42 8.31 -0.42
N ASP A 100 -6.63 7.77 -0.37
CA ASP A 100 -7.20 7.24 0.86
C ASP A 100 -6.45 5.97 1.26
N ILE A 101 -6.24 5.77 2.57
CA ILE A 101 -5.76 4.49 3.08
C ILE A 101 -6.92 3.89 3.86
N ASP A 102 -7.28 2.67 3.50
CA ASP A 102 -8.44 2.00 4.05
C ASP A 102 -8.10 0.59 4.51
N HIS A 103 -8.79 0.10 5.54
CA HIS A 103 -8.51 -1.22 6.07
C HIS A 103 -8.99 -2.33 5.12
N THR A 104 -8.16 -3.34 4.88
CA THR A 104 -8.53 -4.49 4.06
C THR A 104 -9.43 -5.47 4.83
N ARG A 105 -9.22 -5.58 6.14
CA ARG A 105 -10.14 -6.11 7.14
C ARG A 105 -10.74 -4.95 7.92
N ALA A 106 -12.07 -4.82 7.90
CA ALA A 106 -12.77 -3.70 8.50
C ALA A 106 -12.34 -3.44 9.95
N TYR A 107 -12.12 -2.17 10.28
CA TYR A 107 -11.87 -1.73 11.64
C TYR A 107 -13.11 -1.98 12.51
N ASP A 108 -12.92 -2.64 13.64
CA ASP A 108 -13.92 -2.89 14.66
C ASP A 108 -13.61 -2.03 15.88
N PRO A 109 -14.39 -0.98 16.16
CA PRO A 109 -14.21 -0.13 17.34
C PRO A 109 -14.54 -0.86 18.66
N GLY A 110 -15.08 -2.08 18.60
CA GLY A 110 -15.58 -2.84 19.73
C GLY A 110 -16.84 -2.24 20.35
N SER A 111 -17.30 -2.83 21.45
CA SER A 111 -18.35 -2.24 22.27
C SER A 111 -17.78 -1.15 23.18
N HIS A 112 -18.64 -0.27 23.69
CA HIS A 112 -18.26 0.74 24.69
C HIS A 112 -17.51 0.16 25.91
N ASP A 113 -17.76 -1.12 26.24
CA ASP A 113 -17.22 -1.77 27.44
C ASP A 113 -15.95 -2.60 27.20
N THR A 114 -15.71 -3.03 25.96
CA THR A 114 -14.61 -3.96 25.63
C THR A 114 -13.50 -3.33 24.80
N GLY A 115 -13.80 -2.24 24.08
CA GLY A 115 -12.89 -1.65 23.09
C GLY A 115 -12.66 -2.58 21.89
N GLY A 116 -12.15 -2.02 20.80
CA GLY A 116 -11.78 -2.78 19.61
C GLY A 116 -10.59 -3.70 19.86
N SER A 117 -10.36 -4.68 18.98
CA SER A 117 -9.11 -5.45 19.06
C SER A 117 -7.92 -4.53 18.80
N PRO A 118 -6.83 -4.61 19.60
CA PRO A 118 -5.68 -3.74 19.41
C PRO A 118 -4.96 -4.04 18.10
N GLY A 119 -4.27 -3.04 17.56
CA GLY A 119 -3.37 -3.18 16.42
C GLY A 119 -4.05 -3.35 15.05
N GLN A 120 -5.36 -3.12 14.94
CA GLN A 120 -6.09 -3.26 13.68
C GLN A 120 -5.65 -2.27 12.60
N THR A 121 -5.27 -1.06 12.98
CA THR A 121 -4.77 -0.05 12.07
C THR A 121 -3.26 -0.23 11.98
N SER A 122 -2.85 -0.99 10.97
CA SER A 122 -1.48 -1.41 10.75
C SER A 122 -1.19 -1.45 9.25
N VAL A 123 0.09 -1.46 8.90
CA VAL A 123 0.54 -1.64 7.52
C VAL A 123 0.01 -2.96 6.93
N GLU A 124 -0.11 -3.98 7.77
CA GLU A 124 -0.56 -5.32 7.39
C GLU A 124 -2.08 -5.43 7.18
N ASN A 125 -2.81 -4.34 7.44
CA ASN A 125 -4.25 -4.23 7.26
C ASN A 125 -4.61 -2.89 6.60
N ALA A 126 -3.88 -2.52 5.56
CA ALA A 126 -4.01 -1.22 4.90
C ALA A 126 -3.90 -1.39 3.39
N GLY A 127 -4.74 -0.68 2.64
CA GLY A 127 -4.66 -0.57 1.18
C GLY A 127 -4.81 0.89 0.74
N PRO A 128 -3.80 1.48 0.05
CA PRO A 128 -3.91 2.81 -0.52
C PRO A 128 -4.73 2.78 -1.81
N MET A 129 -5.71 3.67 -1.92
CA MET A 129 -6.64 3.73 -3.04
C MET A 129 -7.00 5.17 -3.38
N THR A 130 -7.27 5.48 -4.64
CA THR A 130 -7.98 6.71 -4.97
C THR A 130 -9.37 6.71 -4.34
N ARG A 131 -9.92 7.90 -4.08
CA ARG A 131 -11.29 8.03 -3.56
C ARG A 131 -12.35 7.36 -4.45
N ASN A 132 -12.12 7.33 -5.76
CA ASN A 132 -13.00 6.64 -6.68
C ASN A 132 -13.00 5.13 -6.40
N HIS A 133 -11.83 4.50 -6.42
CA HIS A 133 -11.73 3.06 -6.17
C HIS A 133 -12.15 2.68 -4.75
N HIS A 134 -11.89 3.53 -3.75
CA HIS A 134 -12.41 3.35 -2.40
C HIS A 134 -13.94 3.28 -2.39
N ARG A 135 -14.63 4.14 -3.16
CA ARG A 135 -16.09 4.07 -3.30
C ARG A 135 -16.54 2.80 -4.00
N ILE A 136 -15.80 2.31 -5.00
CA ILE A 136 -16.09 1.03 -5.68
C ILE A 136 -15.98 -0.14 -4.69
N LYS A 137 -14.95 -0.18 -3.85
CA LYS A 137 -14.81 -1.18 -2.79
C LYS A 137 -16.00 -1.15 -1.82
N THR A 138 -16.37 0.05 -1.35
CA THR A 138 -17.36 0.18 -0.27
C THR A 138 -18.80 0.02 -0.75
N HIS A 139 -19.13 0.50 -1.95
CA HIS A 139 -20.52 0.56 -2.44
C HIS A 139 -20.73 -0.23 -3.74
N GLY A 140 -19.66 -0.67 -4.37
CA GLY A 140 -19.70 -1.40 -5.62
C GLY A 140 -19.75 -2.91 -5.41
N GLN A 141 -19.38 -3.60 -6.48
CA GLN A 141 -19.50 -5.06 -6.62
C GLN A 141 -18.12 -5.73 -6.62
N MET A 142 -17.17 -5.11 -5.92
CA MET A 142 -15.82 -5.62 -5.77
C MET A 142 -15.46 -5.72 -4.29
N SER A 143 -14.82 -6.82 -3.94
CA SER A 143 -14.34 -7.08 -2.58
C SER A 143 -12.83 -7.33 -2.62
N VAL A 144 -12.13 -6.98 -1.55
CA VAL A 144 -10.68 -7.16 -1.46
C VAL A 144 -10.33 -7.89 -0.17
N ARG A 145 -9.33 -8.76 -0.22
CA ARG A 145 -8.65 -9.31 0.95
C ARG A 145 -7.14 -9.16 0.78
N GLN A 146 -6.44 -9.03 1.89
CA GLN A 146 -4.98 -8.95 1.96
C GLN A 146 -4.48 -10.22 2.66
N PRO A 147 -4.27 -11.33 1.93
CA PRO A 147 -3.86 -12.59 2.53
C PRO A 147 -2.44 -12.52 3.11
N VAL A 148 -1.58 -11.70 2.49
CA VAL A 148 -0.22 -11.44 2.94
C VAL A 148 0.08 -9.94 2.81
N PRO A 149 1.08 -9.43 3.54
CA PRO A 149 1.50 -8.04 3.47
C PRO A 149 1.63 -7.53 2.03
N ASP A 150 1.19 -6.29 1.79
CA ASP A 150 1.31 -5.59 0.49
C ASP A 150 0.71 -6.30 -0.75
N THR A 151 -0.04 -7.38 -0.54
CA THR A 151 -0.64 -8.20 -1.60
C THR A 151 -2.16 -8.19 -1.48
N TYR A 152 -2.84 -7.75 -2.54
CA TYR A 152 -4.28 -7.53 -2.54
C TYR A 152 -4.95 -8.45 -3.54
N VAL A 153 -5.88 -9.27 -3.08
CA VAL A 153 -6.70 -10.10 -3.95
C VAL A 153 -8.08 -9.47 -4.05
N TRP A 154 -8.41 -9.01 -5.24
CA TRP A 154 -9.70 -8.45 -5.59
C TRP A 154 -10.59 -9.52 -6.20
N ARG A 155 -11.85 -9.54 -5.77
CA ARG A 155 -12.89 -10.44 -6.28
C ARG A 155 -14.05 -9.62 -6.84
N THR A 156 -14.42 -9.93 -8.08
CA THR A 156 -15.64 -9.43 -8.74
C THR A 156 -16.87 -10.27 -8.34
N THR A 157 -18.09 -9.77 -8.58
CA THR A 157 -19.34 -10.54 -8.39
C THR A 157 -19.37 -11.88 -9.13
N HIS A 158 -18.67 -12.00 -10.26
CA HIS A 158 -18.64 -13.22 -11.06
C HIS A 158 -17.44 -14.13 -10.73
N HIS A 159 -16.88 -14.00 -9.53
CA HIS A 159 -15.76 -14.84 -9.05
C HIS A 159 -14.54 -14.84 -9.98
N ARG A 160 -14.28 -13.72 -10.65
CA ARG A 160 -12.95 -13.43 -11.20
C ARG A 160 -12.09 -12.79 -10.14
N TYR A 161 -10.83 -13.20 -10.08
CA TYR A 161 -9.87 -12.78 -9.07
C TYR A 161 -8.67 -12.10 -9.72
N CYS A 162 -8.28 -10.96 -9.17
CA CYS A 162 -7.06 -10.26 -9.58
C CYS A 162 -6.15 -10.12 -8.37
N LEU A 163 -4.90 -10.52 -8.53
CA LEU A 163 -3.81 -10.25 -7.61
C LEU A 163 -3.21 -8.88 -7.95
N VAL A 164 -3.01 -8.04 -6.95
CA VAL A 164 -2.31 -6.77 -7.08
C VAL A 164 -1.19 -6.73 -6.04
N ASP A 165 0.05 -6.59 -6.50
CA ASP A 165 1.25 -6.50 -5.66
C ASP A 165 2.29 -5.56 -6.29
N GLY A 166 3.50 -5.53 -5.74
CA GLY A 166 4.60 -4.68 -6.23
C GLY A 166 5.08 -4.98 -7.66
N THR A 167 4.63 -6.08 -8.27
CA THR A 167 4.92 -6.46 -9.66
C THR A 167 3.80 -6.09 -10.64
N GLY A 168 2.64 -5.66 -10.14
CA GLY A 168 1.53 -5.18 -10.95
C GLY A 168 0.22 -5.91 -10.65
N THR A 169 -0.65 -5.97 -11.67
CA THR A 169 -1.93 -6.67 -11.62
C THR A 169 -1.86 -7.94 -12.44
N HIS A 170 -2.26 -9.06 -11.85
CA HIS A 170 -2.27 -10.38 -12.49
C HIS A 170 -3.61 -11.05 -12.30
N ASP A 171 -4.06 -11.80 -13.31
CA ASP A 171 -5.19 -12.72 -13.11
C ASP A 171 -4.76 -13.84 -12.16
N LEU A 172 -5.62 -14.15 -11.19
CA LEU A 172 -5.36 -15.19 -10.20
C LEU A 172 -6.19 -16.43 -10.51
N ASP A 173 -5.58 -17.61 -10.36
CA ASP A 173 -6.29 -18.89 -10.47
C ASP A 173 -7.54 -18.87 -9.57
N PRO A 174 -8.74 -19.14 -10.12
CA PRO A 174 -9.99 -19.15 -9.35
C PRO A 174 -9.97 -20.07 -8.13
N ARG A 175 -9.20 -21.17 -8.15
CA ARG A 175 -9.05 -22.09 -7.01
C ARG A 175 -8.35 -21.41 -5.85
N ILE A 176 -7.24 -20.71 -6.12
CA ILE A 176 -6.51 -19.92 -5.11
C ILE A 176 -7.37 -18.75 -4.65
N GLY A 177 -8.03 -18.05 -5.58
CA GLY A 177 -8.95 -16.96 -5.26
C GLY A 177 -10.08 -17.39 -4.33
N ALA A 178 -10.66 -18.57 -4.55
CA ALA A 178 -11.69 -19.13 -3.67
C ALA A 178 -11.15 -19.38 -2.25
N LEU A 179 -9.94 -19.93 -2.10
CA LEU A 179 -9.31 -20.13 -0.78
C LEU A 179 -9.09 -18.80 -0.03
N VAL A 180 -8.63 -17.75 -0.73
CA VAL A 180 -8.46 -16.40 -0.13
C VAL A 180 -9.78 -15.88 0.42
N PHE A 181 -10.89 -16.12 -0.28
CA PHE A 181 -12.22 -15.65 0.10
C PHE A 181 -13.04 -16.64 0.93
N SER A 182 -12.49 -17.80 1.27
CA SER A 182 -13.13 -18.79 2.14
C SER A 182 -13.42 -18.22 3.53
N ASP A 183 -14.47 -18.73 4.15
CA ASP A 183 -14.78 -18.44 5.56
C ASP A 183 -13.92 -19.30 6.50
N HIS A 184 -13.35 -20.39 6.02
CA HIS A 184 -12.45 -21.24 6.78
C HIS A 184 -11.08 -20.58 6.95
N ARG A 185 -10.53 -20.67 8.17
CA ARG A 185 -9.22 -20.07 8.49
C ARG A 185 -8.09 -20.82 7.77
N ASP A 186 -8.14 -22.14 7.78
CA ASP A 186 -7.09 -23.00 7.22
C ASP A 186 -6.94 -22.80 5.71
N ASP A 187 -8.05 -22.65 4.98
CA ASP A 187 -8.04 -22.30 3.55
C ASP A 187 -7.31 -20.97 3.29
N ARG A 188 -7.58 -19.96 4.13
CA ARG A 188 -6.94 -18.64 4.00
C ARG A 188 -5.45 -18.70 4.32
N GLU A 189 -5.05 -19.51 5.30
CA GLU A 189 -3.65 -19.75 5.61
C GLU A 189 -2.94 -20.49 4.48
N HIS A 190 -3.60 -21.49 3.89
CA HIS A 190 -3.09 -22.20 2.73
C HIS A 190 -2.93 -21.24 1.54
N ALA A 191 -3.92 -20.39 1.26
CA ALA A 191 -3.81 -19.37 0.21
C ALA A 191 -2.65 -18.41 0.45
N ALA A 192 -2.45 -17.95 1.69
CA ALA A 192 -1.32 -17.09 2.04
C ALA A 192 0.03 -17.78 1.79
N LEU A 193 0.15 -19.08 2.11
CA LEU A 193 1.34 -19.86 1.83
C LEU A 193 1.60 -20.00 0.33
N LEU A 194 0.56 -20.34 -0.45
CA LEU A 194 0.63 -20.45 -1.92
C LEU A 194 1.12 -19.15 -2.55
N LEU A 195 0.54 -18.02 -2.14
CA LEU A 195 0.88 -16.71 -2.68
C LEU A 195 2.28 -16.23 -2.27
N THR A 196 2.79 -16.69 -1.12
CA THR A 196 4.14 -16.30 -0.66
C THR A 196 5.24 -17.18 -1.27
N THR A 197 4.97 -18.47 -1.48
CA THR A 197 6.01 -19.46 -1.79
C THR A 197 5.92 -20.04 -3.20
N GLY A 198 4.75 -19.93 -3.84
CA GLY A 198 4.45 -20.64 -5.10
C GLY A 198 4.39 -22.17 -4.94
N LEU A 199 4.46 -22.70 -3.72
CA LEU A 199 4.41 -24.14 -3.45
C LEU A 199 2.97 -24.60 -3.28
N ASP A 200 2.44 -25.31 -4.27
CA ASP A 200 1.22 -26.09 -4.13
C ASP A 200 1.50 -27.28 -3.20
N LEU A 201 0.95 -27.23 -1.97
CA LEU A 201 1.08 -28.33 -1.00
C LEU A 201 0.12 -29.49 -1.26
N GLY A 202 -0.46 -29.57 -2.46
CA GLY A 202 -1.31 -30.67 -2.88
C GLY A 202 -2.78 -30.31 -2.64
N MET A 203 -3.34 -29.53 -3.56
CA MET A 203 -4.71 -29.79 -3.94
C MET A 203 -4.76 -31.18 -4.59
N GLU A 204 -5.35 -32.18 -3.93
CA GLU A 204 -5.80 -33.37 -4.68
C GLU A 204 -6.64 -32.85 -5.84
N GLU A 205 -6.28 -33.21 -7.08
CA GLU A 205 -7.05 -32.89 -8.27
C GLU A 205 -8.44 -33.52 -8.11
N THR A 206 -9.39 -32.76 -7.59
CA THR A 206 -10.79 -33.08 -7.80
C THR A 206 -11.16 -32.64 -9.21
N GLU A 207 -11.60 -33.63 -9.99
CA GLU A 207 -11.99 -33.52 -11.39
C GLU A 207 -12.93 -32.32 -11.63
N PRO A 208 -12.90 -31.69 -12.83
CA PRO A 208 -13.59 -30.43 -13.12
C PRO A 208 -15.12 -30.43 -12.92
N ASP A 209 -15.74 -31.60 -12.74
CA ASP A 209 -17.20 -31.77 -12.73
C ASP A 209 -17.88 -31.53 -11.36
N ASP A 210 -17.13 -31.44 -10.26
CA ASP A 210 -17.74 -31.31 -8.92
C ASP A 210 -18.20 -29.88 -8.56
N TRP A 211 -17.89 -28.87 -9.38
CA TRP A 211 -18.25 -27.46 -9.11
C TRP A 211 -19.61 -27.02 -9.65
N GLN A 212 -20.43 -27.92 -10.22
CA GLN A 212 -21.74 -27.55 -10.75
C GLN A 212 -22.87 -27.40 -9.71
N LEU A 213 -22.59 -27.48 -8.40
CA LEU A 213 -23.64 -27.44 -7.38
C LEU A 213 -23.42 -26.39 -6.29
N ILE A 214 -23.16 -25.14 -6.66
CA ILE A 214 -23.51 -24.00 -5.80
C ILE A 214 -24.01 -22.85 -6.69
N ALA A 215 -25.33 -22.80 -6.91
CA ALA A 215 -26.07 -21.70 -7.51
C ALA A 215 -27.04 -21.10 -6.49
#